data_AF-A0A0D1C077-F1
#
_entry.id   AF-A0A0D1C077-F1
#
_cell.length_a   1.000
_cell.length_b   1.000
_cell.length_c   1.000
_cell.angle_alpha   90.00
_cell.angle_beta   90.00
_cell.angle_gamma   90.00
#
_symmetry.space_group_name_H-M   'P 1'
#
loop_
_entity.id
_entity.type
_entity.pdbx_description
1 polymer ?
#
loop_
_entity_poly.entity_id
_entity_poly.type
_entity_poly.pdbx_seq_one_letter_code
_entity_poly.pdbx_strand_id
1 'polypeptide(L)'
;MRAVPGGRAGRFIADLAFTDGSITMTSNSANFTLADVGAVIRGAHSAIVDNTYIVAVANATTVTVSTPAVAESGTTTATVTGDMFYGAAFYGAIDPGTNIYYCVANDGSAVGNTPGLFAITPDGRLHLLKVLPAKFEGDLHIANGYGWYGQFKWPLLSA
;
A
#
# COMPACT_ATOMS: atom_id res chain seq x y z
N MET A 1 -15.45 -11.32 -1.37
CA MET A 1 -14.82 -10.03 -1.00
C MET A 1 -13.49 -9.97 -1.73
N ARG A 2 -13.28 -9.00 -2.63
CA ARG A 2 -11.94 -8.76 -3.20
C ARG A 2 -11.11 -8.08 -2.11
N ALA A 3 -9.87 -8.51 -1.94
CA ALA A 3 -8.96 -7.89 -0.99
C ALA A 3 -8.71 -6.43 -1.40
N VAL A 4 -8.67 -5.54 -0.42
CA VAL A 4 -8.44 -4.10 -0.59
C VAL A 4 -6.92 -3.87 -0.53
N PRO A 5 -6.27 -3.45 -1.62
CA PRO A 5 -4.89 -2.96 -1.57
C PRO A 5 -4.74 -1.86 -0.50
N GLY A 6 -3.75 -1.95 0.38
CA GLY A 6 -3.36 -0.86 1.30
C GLY A 6 -3.82 -0.97 2.76
N GLY A 7 -4.56 -2.00 3.16
CA GLY A 7 -5.17 -2.07 4.51
C GLY A 7 -4.40 -2.85 5.59
N ARG A 8 -3.22 -3.42 5.29
CA ARG A 8 -2.52 -4.32 6.22
C ARG A 8 -1.25 -3.68 6.74
N ALA A 9 -0.97 -3.77 8.03
CA ALA A 9 0.32 -3.30 8.56
C ALA A 9 1.48 -4.04 7.87
N GLY A 10 2.56 -3.30 7.57
CA GLY A 10 3.75 -3.88 6.99
C GLY A 10 4.31 -5.01 7.88
N ARG A 11 4.87 -6.04 7.28
CA ARG A 11 5.42 -7.20 8.00
C ARG A 11 6.82 -7.56 7.54
N PHE A 12 7.61 -8.04 8.50
CA PHE A 12 8.93 -8.60 8.25
C PHE A 12 8.82 -10.05 7.80
N ILE A 13 9.58 -10.41 6.77
CA ILE A 13 9.71 -11.76 6.22
C ILE A 13 11.19 -12.11 6.28
N ALA A 14 11.54 -13.20 6.95
CA ALA A 14 12.94 -13.57 7.20
C ALA A 14 13.54 -14.48 6.11
N ASP A 15 12.71 -15.08 5.27
CA ASP A 15 13.06 -16.15 4.35
C ASP A 15 12.59 -15.85 2.91
N LEU A 16 12.63 -14.57 2.50
CA LEU A 16 12.25 -14.18 1.16
C LEU A 16 13.32 -14.64 0.17
N ALA A 17 12.94 -15.53 -0.72
CA ALA A 17 13.79 -16.11 -1.75
C ALA A 17 13.49 -15.53 -3.13
N PHE A 18 14.55 -15.36 -3.92
CA PHE A 18 14.51 -14.84 -5.28
C PHE A 18 15.50 -15.59 -6.15
N THR A 19 15.22 -15.58 -7.46
CA THR A 19 16.09 -16.15 -8.50
C THR A 19 16.47 -15.04 -9.46
N ASP A 20 17.74 -15.01 -9.86
CA ASP A 20 18.25 -13.99 -10.78
C ASP A 20 17.41 -13.92 -12.06
N GLY A 21 17.07 -12.70 -12.48
CA GLY A 21 16.24 -12.42 -13.65
C GLY A 21 14.76 -12.83 -13.51
N SER A 22 14.33 -13.33 -12.35
CA SER A 22 12.95 -13.75 -12.11
C SER A 22 12.11 -12.63 -11.50
N ILE A 23 10.86 -12.54 -11.95
CA ILE A 23 9.81 -11.74 -11.31
C ILE A 23 9.05 -12.53 -10.22
N THR A 24 9.49 -13.74 -9.90
CA THR A 24 8.87 -14.57 -8.88
C THR A 24 9.68 -14.49 -7.60
N MET A 25 8.99 -14.21 -6.49
CA MET A 25 9.56 -14.30 -5.13
C MET A 25 8.77 -15.32 -4.32
N THR A 26 9.48 -16.06 -3.46
CA THR A 26 8.89 -17.08 -2.60
C THR A 26 9.27 -16.88 -1.15
N SER A 27 8.44 -17.37 -0.23
CA SER A 27 8.75 -17.44 1.20
C SER A 27 7.83 -18.47 1.85
N ASN A 28 8.38 -19.32 2.71
CA ASN A 28 7.59 -20.33 3.42
C ASN A 28 6.83 -19.71 4.59
N SER A 29 7.32 -18.60 5.15
CA SER A 29 6.74 -17.94 6.31
C SER A 29 5.81 -16.76 5.98
N ALA A 30 5.84 -16.23 4.75
CA ALA A 30 5.19 -14.97 4.40
C ALA A 30 3.66 -14.97 4.44
N ASN A 31 3.02 -16.12 4.21
CA ASN A 31 1.57 -16.28 4.09
C ASN A 31 0.92 -15.17 3.23
N PHE A 32 1.34 -15.12 1.97
CA PHE A 32 0.87 -14.13 1.00
C PHE A 32 -0.63 -14.28 0.72
N THR A 33 -1.31 -13.16 0.61
CA THR A 33 -2.75 -13.09 0.33
C THR A 33 -3.02 -12.04 -0.73
N LEU A 34 -4.20 -12.06 -1.34
CA LEU A 34 -4.58 -11.03 -2.32
C LEU A 34 -4.52 -9.59 -1.77
N ALA A 35 -4.51 -9.40 -0.43
CA ALA A 35 -4.32 -8.09 0.19
C ALA A 35 -2.90 -7.54 0.06
N ASP A 36 -1.93 -8.39 -0.26
CA ASP A 36 -0.53 -8.00 -0.44
C ASP A 36 -0.26 -7.45 -1.84
N VAL A 37 -1.21 -7.54 -2.77
CA VAL A 37 -1.06 -6.95 -4.11
C VAL A 37 -0.96 -5.43 -3.99
N GLY A 38 0.10 -4.87 -4.58
CA GLY A 38 0.51 -3.48 -4.45
C GLY A 38 1.54 -3.22 -3.35
N ALA A 39 1.72 -4.13 -2.39
CA ALA A 39 2.69 -3.90 -1.31
C ALA A 39 4.13 -3.76 -1.86
N VAL A 40 4.87 -2.76 -1.38
CA VAL A 40 6.28 -2.56 -1.72
C VAL A 40 7.12 -3.54 -0.92
N ILE A 41 8.10 -4.14 -1.57
CA ILE A 41 9.09 -4.98 -0.93
C ILE A 41 10.33 -4.14 -0.68
N ARG A 42 10.70 -3.98 0.59
CA ARG A 42 11.91 -3.28 1.01
C ARG A 42 12.84 -4.26 1.71
N GLY A 43 14.06 -4.41 1.24
CA GLY A 43 15.06 -5.24 1.89
C GLY A 43 16.44 -4.60 1.78
N ALA A 44 17.34 -4.98 2.68
CA ALA A 44 18.75 -4.56 2.60
C ALA A 44 19.53 -5.34 1.52
N HIS A 45 18.89 -6.28 0.83
CA HIS A 45 19.54 -7.12 -0.18
C HIS A 45 19.60 -6.39 -1.53
N SER A 46 20.77 -6.42 -2.15
CA SER A 46 21.05 -5.87 -3.50
C SER A 46 20.12 -6.38 -4.60
N ALA A 47 19.48 -7.54 -4.38
CA ALA A 47 18.62 -8.21 -5.35
C ALA A 47 17.21 -7.61 -5.43
N ILE A 48 16.78 -6.87 -4.39
CA ILE A 48 15.48 -6.21 -4.35
C ILE A 48 15.69 -4.77 -4.81
N VAL A 49 15.29 -4.48 -6.04
CA VAL A 49 15.37 -3.13 -6.61
C VAL A 49 14.45 -2.19 -5.82
N ASP A 50 14.88 -0.95 -5.61
CA ASP A 50 14.04 0.06 -4.98
C ASP A 50 12.69 0.19 -5.69
N ASN A 51 11.62 0.30 -4.90
CA ASN A 51 10.22 0.35 -5.36
C ASN A 51 9.72 -0.93 -6.07
N THR A 52 10.39 -2.08 -5.90
CA THR A 52 9.79 -3.38 -6.23
C THR A 52 8.48 -3.56 -5.46
N TYR A 53 7.40 -3.96 -6.12
CA TYR A 53 6.09 -4.20 -5.48
C TYR A 53 5.44 -5.49 -5.98
N ILE A 54 4.52 -6.03 -5.19
CA ILE A 54 3.79 -7.26 -5.52
C ILE A 54 2.71 -6.95 -6.58
N VAL A 55 2.80 -7.59 -7.74
CA VAL A 55 1.84 -7.47 -8.84
C VAL A 55 0.72 -8.50 -8.71
N ALA A 56 1.05 -9.72 -8.27
CA ALA A 56 0.08 -10.80 -8.11
C ALA A 56 0.52 -11.77 -7.01
N VAL A 57 -0.46 -12.41 -6.38
CA VAL A 57 -0.23 -13.52 -5.43
C VAL A 57 -0.67 -14.81 -6.09
N ALA A 58 0.28 -15.70 -6.34
CA ALA A 58 -0.01 -17.01 -6.92
C ALA A 58 -0.57 -17.97 -5.86
N ASN A 59 0.01 -17.95 -4.66
CA ASN A 59 -0.42 -18.71 -3.49
C ASN A 59 0.21 -18.14 -2.21
N ALA A 60 -0.04 -18.77 -1.07
CA ALA A 60 0.44 -18.31 0.24
C ALA A 60 1.97 -18.22 0.38
N THR A 61 2.74 -18.82 -0.53
CA THR A 61 4.21 -18.83 -0.48
C THR A 61 4.86 -18.21 -1.70
N THR A 62 4.09 -17.76 -2.70
CA THR A 62 4.60 -17.33 -4.00
C THR A 62 3.88 -16.09 -4.50
N VAL A 63 4.67 -15.08 -4.89
CA VAL A 63 4.18 -13.84 -5.49
C VAL A 63 4.95 -13.50 -6.76
N THR A 64 4.31 -12.73 -7.62
CA THR A 64 4.92 -12.06 -8.77
C THR A 64 5.14 -10.60 -8.43
N VAL A 65 6.32 -10.06 -8.76
CA VAL A 65 6.72 -8.68 -8.47
C VAL A 65 6.95 -7.86 -9.74
N SER A 66 6.99 -6.55 -9.60
CA SER A 66 7.05 -5.59 -10.72
C SER A 66 8.39 -5.50 -11.44
N THR A 67 9.46 -5.89 -10.75
CA THR A 67 10.84 -5.80 -11.24
C THR A 67 11.53 -7.14 -11.01
N PRO A 68 12.24 -7.68 -12.02
CA PRO A 68 13.05 -8.87 -11.84
C PRO A 68 14.12 -8.67 -10.75
N ALA A 69 14.44 -9.72 -10.00
CA ALA A 69 15.57 -9.70 -9.09
C ALA A 69 16.88 -9.48 -9.88
N VAL A 70 17.76 -8.61 -9.36
CA VAL A 70 19.03 -8.28 -10.02
C VAL A 70 20.18 -9.13 -9.48
N ALA A 71 20.82 -9.88 -10.38
CA ALA A 71 22.17 -10.45 -10.35
C ALA A 71 22.59 -11.30 -9.14
N GLU A 72 21.67 -11.67 -8.25
CA GLU A 72 21.94 -12.54 -7.11
C GLU A 72 20.75 -13.47 -6.87
N SER A 73 21.00 -14.74 -6.57
CA SER A 73 19.98 -15.69 -6.09
C SER A 73 20.26 -16.01 -4.63
N GLY A 74 19.24 -16.08 -3.80
CA GLY A 74 19.43 -16.34 -2.39
C GLY A 74 18.18 -16.15 -1.56
N THR A 75 18.36 -16.20 -0.24
CA THR A 75 17.34 -15.92 0.75
C THR A 75 17.74 -14.70 1.54
N THR A 76 16.80 -13.80 1.78
CA THR A 76 17.04 -12.60 2.57
C THR A 76 15.85 -12.23 3.42
N THR A 77 16.08 -11.24 4.28
CA THR A 77 15.03 -10.59 5.03
C THR A 77 14.50 -9.37 4.29
N ALA A 78 13.19 -9.25 4.21
CA ALA A 78 12.54 -8.09 3.61
C ALA A 78 11.27 -7.72 4.37
N THR A 79 10.91 -6.45 4.29
CA THR A 79 9.63 -5.91 4.76
C THR A 79 8.71 -5.78 3.56
N VAL A 80 7.56 -6.46 3.61
CA VAL A 80 6.44 -6.18 2.72
C VAL A 80 5.65 -5.05 3.37
N THR A 81 5.67 -3.86 2.76
CA THR A 81 4.97 -2.68 3.28
C THR A 81 3.47 -2.88 3.22
N GLY A 82 2.76 -2.11 4.02
CA GLY A 82 1.31 -2.14 4.02
C GLY A 82 0.65 -1.53 2.79
N ASP A 83 1.37 -0.65 2.08
CA ASP A 83 0.84 0.13 0.95
C ASP A 83 1.96 0.53 -0.04
N MET A 84 1.61 0.66 -1.32
CA MET A 84 2.39 1.26 -2.42
C MET A 84 2.26 2.78 -2.47
N PHE A 85 1.14 3.31 -1.97
CA PHE A 85 0.77 4.70 -2.16
C PHE A 85 1.48 5.58 -1.12
N TYR A 86 2.78 5.76 -1.32
CA TYR A 86 3.61 6.87 -0.83
C TYR A 86 3.81 7.06 0.69
N GLY A 87 5.07 7.30 1.10
CA GLY A 87 5.44 7.71 2.46
C GLY A 87 4.96 9.09 2.91
N ALA A 88 4.06 9.72 2.16
CA ALA A 88 3.32 10.93 2.56
C ALA A 88 1.84 10.66 2.78
N ALA A 89 1.25 9.60 2.18
CA ALA A 89 -0.12 9.20 2.43
C ALA A 89 -0.15 8.16 3.56
N PHE A 90 -0.62 8.58 4.72
CA PHE A 90 -0.46 7.87 5.98
C PHE A 90 -1.55 6.81 6.20
N TYR A 91 -2.72 6.98 5.57
CA TYR A 91 -3.91 6.12 5.68
C TYR A 91 -4.73 6.17 4.40
N GLY A 92 -5.18 5.01 3.89
CA GLY A 92 -6.07 4.96 2.73
C GLY A 92 -6.99 3.74 2.69
N ALA A 93 -8.05 3.83 1.89
CA ALA A 93 -9.01 2.75 1.65
C ALA A 93 -9.64 2.88 0.26
N ILE A 94 -9.94 1.77 -0.37
CA ILE A 94 -10.66 1.74 -1.65
C ILE A 94 -12.15 1.52 -1.37
N ASP A 95 -13.00 2.35 -1.97
CA ASP A 95 -14.44 2.07 -2.02
C ASP A 95 -14.70 0.89 -2.96
N PRO A 96 -15.19 -0.26 -2.46
CA PRO A 96 -15.42 -1.44 -3.28
C PRO A 96 -16.55 -1.27 -4.31
N GLY A 97 -17.43 -0.27 -4.15
CA GLY A 97 -18.50 0.01 -5.11
C GLY A 97 -18.01 0.75 -6.36
N THR A 98 -17.02 1.63 -6.20
CA THR A 98 -16.58 2.56 -7.26
C THR A 98 -15.13 2.36 -7.70
N ASN A 99 -14.36 1.56 -6.95
CA ASN A 99 -12.90 1.42 -7.09
C ASN A 99 -12.12 2.74 -6.94
N ILE A 100 -12.70 3.76 -6.28
CA ILE A 100 -12.00 5.00 -5.96
C ILE A 100 -11.15 4.76 -4.71
N TYR A 101 -9.86 5.10 -4.78
CA TYR A 101 -8.95 5.08 -3.64
C TYR A 101 -9.03 6.41 -2.88
N TYR A 102 -9.31 6.36 -1.60
CA TYR A 102 -9.29 7.51 -0.70
C TYR A 102 -8.05 7.45 0.18
N CYS A 103 -7.32 8.55 0.33
CA CYS A 103 -6.15 8.60 1.20
C CYS A 103 -5.98 9.94 1.90
N VAL A 104 -5.20 9.94 2.98
CA VAL A 104 -4.80 11.15 3.69
C VAL A 104 -3.31 11.35 3.53
N ALA A 105 -2.90 12.46 2.91
CA ALA A 105 -1.51 12.89 2.95
C ALA A 105 -1.29 13.88 4.09
N ASN A 106 -0.24 13.67 4.87
CA ASN A 106 0.09 14.55 5.98
C ASN A 106 1.54 15.04 5.83
N ASP A 107 1.73 16.36 5.91
CA ASP A 107 3.07 16.91 6.06
C ASP A 107 3.54 16.65 7.50
N GLY A 108 4.53 15.77 7.66
CA GLY A 108 5.11 15.41 8.96
C GLY A 108 6.26 16.32 9.40
N SER A 109 6.55 17.41 8.67
CA SER A 109 7.59 18.36 9.06
C SER A 109 7.23 19.10 10.36
N ALA A 110 8.22 19.63 11.06
CA ALA A 110 8.02 20.36 12.33
C ALA A 110 7.11 21.61 12.21
N VAL A 111 6.83 22.05 10.98
CA VAL A 111 5.98 23.21 10.65
C VAL A 111 4.68 22.77 9.95
N GLY A 112 4.62 21.53 9.46
CA GLY A 112 3.51 20.96 8.72
C GLY A 112 2.45 20.36 9.63
N ASN A 113 1.26 20.96 9.66
CA ASN A 113 0.16 20.52 10.52
C ASN A 113 -1.13 20.26 9.73
N THR A 114 -1.05 20.13 8.41
CA THR A 114 -2.24 20.19 7.55
C THR A 114 -2.38 18.91 6.73
N PRO A 115 -3.27 17.99 7.15
CA PRO A 115 -3.64 16.84 6.34
C PRO A 115 -4.47 17.24 5.13
N GLY A 116 -4.15 16.69 3.96
CA GLY A 116 -5.01 16.69 2.78
C GLY A 116 -5.69 15.33 2.61
N LEU A 117 -7.00 15.34 2.39
CA LEU A 117 -7.76 14.16 2.00
C LEU A 117 -7.87 14.16 0.48
N PHE A 118 -7.51 13.03 -0.11
CA PHE A 118 -7.48 12.86 -1.55
C PHE A 118 -8.34 11.68 -1.98
N ALA A 119 -8.83 11.73 -3.21
CA ALA A 119 -9.35 10.59 -3.94
C ALA A 119 -8.58 10.39 -5.24
N ILE A 120 -8.31 9.15 -5.59
CA ILE A 120 -7.78 8.75 -6.91
C ILE A 120 -8.86 7.91 -7.58
N THR A 121 -9.42 8.41 -8.67
CA THR A 121 -10.43 7.71 -9.46
C THR A 121 -9.78 6.60 -10.30
N PRO A 122 -10.55 5.62 -10.81
CA PRO A 122 -10.01 4.52 -11.63
C PRO A 122 -9.28 4.95 -12.89
N ASP A 123 -9.57 6.15 -13.42
CA ASP A 123 -8.85 6.76 -14.55
C ASP A 123 -7.55 7.48 -14.13
N GLY A 124 -7.17 7.38 -12.85
CA GLY A 124 -5.93 7.91 -12.30
C GLY A 124 -5.97 9.40 -11.93
N ARG A 125 -7.13 10.06 -11.95
CA ARG A 125 -7.22 11.48 -11.58
C ARG A 125 -7.20 11.65 -10.07
N LEU A 126 -6.36 12.59 -9.61
CA LEU A 126 -6.27 12.99 -8.21
C LEU A 126 -7.27 14.12 -7.92
N HIS A 127 -8.06 13.95 -6.87
CA HIS A 127 -9.01 14.93 -6.37
C HIS A 127 -8.64 15.31 -4.94
N LEU A 128 -8.45 16.60 -4.67
CA LEU A 128 -8.40 17.11 -3.30
C LEU A 128 -9.85 17.20 -2.77
N LEU A 129 -10.18 16.38 -1.79
CA LEU A 129 -11.51 16.34 -1.18
C LEU A 129 -11.64 17.38 -0.08
N LYS A 130 -10.62 17.47 0.78
CA LYS A 130 -10.64 18.33 1.95
C LYS A 130 -9.24 18.61 2.46
N VAL A 131 -9.06 19.81 3.00
CA VAL A 131 -7.89 20.18 3.81
C VAL A 131 -8.35 20.25 5.26
N LEU A 132 -7.65 19.55 6.16
CA LEU A 132 -7.98 19.56 7.59
C LEU A 132 -7.17 20.63 8.33
N PRO A 133 -7.78 21.30 9.32
CA PRO A 133 -7.15 22.45 9.99
C PRO A 133 -6.02 22.08 10.96
N ALA A 134 -5.85 20.79 11.28
CA ALA A 134 -4.81 20.32 12.19
C ALA A 134 -4.45 18.86 11.88
N LYS A 135 -3.23 18.46 12.28
CA LYS A 135 -2.77 17.08 12.23
C LYS A 135 -3.64 16.22 13.15
N PHE A 136 -4.14 15.12 12.59
CA PHE A 136 -4.73 14.03 13.35
C PHE A 136 -4.02 12.74 12.97
N GLU A 137 -3.89 11.84 13.92
CA GLU A 137 -3.48 10.45 13.70
C GLU A 137 -4.72 9.59 13.92
N GLY A 138 -5.05 8.72 12.97
CA GLY A 138 -6.23 7.88 13.03
C GLY A 138 -6.46 7.14 11.73
N ASP A 139 -7.18 6.04 11.79
CA ASP A 139 -7.44 5.23 10.60
C ASP A 139 -8.46 5.90 9.67
N LEU A 140 -8.34 5.62 8.39
CA LEU A 140 -9.35 5.97 7.40
C LEU A 140 -10.35 4.82 7.28
N HIS A 141 -11.64 5.12 7.41
CA HIS A 141 -12.72 4.14 7.27
C HIS A 141 -13.72 4.57 6.20
N ILE A 142 -14.30 3.60 5.50
CA ILE A 142 -15.44 3.81 4.60
C ILE A 142 -16.64 3.10 5.19
N ALA A 143 -17.70 3.86 5.49
CA ALA A 143 -18.92 3.32 6.07
C ALA A 143 -20.13 4.19 5.72
N ASN A 144 -21.27 3.55 5.42
CA ASN A 144 -22.57 4.20 5.16
C ASN A 144 -22.55 5.27 4.05
N GLY A 145 -21.72 5.10 3.01
CA GLY A 145 -21.60 6.06 1.92
C GLY A 145 -20.73 7.29 2.24
N TYR A 146 -19.97 7.24 3.33
CA TYR A 146 -19.04 8.29 3.75
C TYR A 146 -17.64 7.73 3.97
N GLY A 147 -16.63 8.57 3.73
CA GLY A 147 -15.29 8.38 4.26
C GLY A 147 -15.16 9.04 5.63
N TRP A 148 -14.36 8.45 6.49
CA TRP A 148 -14.11 8.85 7.87
C TRP A 148 -12.61 8.90 8.15
N TYR A 149 -12.16 9.94 8.83
CA TYR A 149 -10.78 10.10 9.29
C TYR A 149 -10.81 10.80 10.65
N GLY A 150 -10.54 10.04 11.72
CA GLY A 150 -10.84 10.48 13.08
C GLY A 150 -12.32 10.88 13.23
N GLN A 151 -12.57 12.12 13.65
CA GLN A 151 -13.93 12.69 13.77
C GLN A 151 -14.46 13.35 12.49
N PHE A 152 -13.68 13.40 11.42
CA PHE A 152 -14.07 14.05 10.18
C PHE A 152 -14.75 13.05 9.25
N LYS A 153 -15.91 13.46 8.70
CA LYS A 153 -16.65 12.71 7.69
C LYS A 153 -16.76 13.51 6.39
N TRP A 154 -16.78 12.83 5.26
CA TRP A 154 -17.05 13.41 3.94
C TRP A 154 -17.85 12.44 3.06
N PRO A 155 -18.70 12.95 2.15
CA PRO A 155 -19.38 12.09 1.20
C PRO A 155 -18.37 11.45 0.25
N LEU A 156 -18.58 10.17 -0.08
CA LEU A 156 -17.81 9.54 -1.15
C LEU A 156 -18.16 10.20 -2.49
N LEU A 157 -17.22 10.13 -3.42
CA LEU A 157 -17.45 10.53 -4.79
C LEU A 157 -18.34 9.46 -5.44
N SER A 158 -19.39 9.89 -6.13
CA SER A 158 -20.10 9.02 -7.07
C SER A 158 -19.28 8.87 -8.34
N ALA A 159 -19.15 7.65 -8.84
CA ALA A 159 -18.72 7.41 -10.22
C ALA A 159 -19.73 8.01 -11.21
#